data_AF-A0A8C1RQ44-F1
#
_entry.id   AF-A0A8C1RQ44-F1
#
_cell.length_a   1.000
_cell.length_b   1.000
_cell.length_c   1.000
_cell.angle_alpha   90.00
_cell.angle_beta   90.00
_cell.angle_gamma   90.00
#
_symmetry.space_group_name_H-M   'P 1'
#
loop_
_entity.id
_entity.type
_entity.pdbx_description
1 polymer ?
#
loop_
_entity_poly.entity_id
_entity_poly.type
_entity_poly.pdbx_seq_one_letter_code
_entity_poly.pdbx_strand_id
1 'polypeptide(L)'
;MLWFVLFVSVLWSCLMNTGPAQGYFHEERWSPESPILAPRVMIALICRNAQHSLPHFLGTIERLNYPKDRIALWVATDHNFDNTTYLLRDWLINVQKLYHYVEWRPKEEPRKYHDEEGPKEWTNERYAYVMRLRQAALESAREMWADYLMMIDCDNLLINRDVLWKLIKENKTIVAPMMESRAAYSNFWCGMTSQGYYKRTPAYIPMRKQVRRGCFAVPMVHSTFLVDLRKEASRLLAFHPPHPDYTWAFDDIIVFAFSARMAEVQMFICNKETYGHLPVPLRAHSTMQDEADMRNPPVEPSRYLPKPVKRPDKMGFDEVFMINLKRRADRRERMLRALREQEIDCKIIAAVDGKAMNISEIHAMGIHMLPGYSDPYHGRPLTRGELGCFLSHYNIWKEIVDRGLKTSLVLEDDLRFEIFFKRRLQNLMSEVESEGLDWDLIYIGRKRMQVDRREKAVPNIRNLVEADYSYWTLGYMMSLQGAKKLLEAEPLSKMLPVDEFLPVMFNKHPV
;
A
#
# COMPACT_ATOMS: atom_id res chain seq x y z
N MET A 1 -18.79 64.70 1.73
CA MET A 1 -18.63 63.63 2.74
C MET A 1 -17.98 62.39 2.10
N LEU A 2 -16.79 62.65 1.57
CA LEU A 2 -15.78 61.81 0.94
C LEU A 2 -14.53 62.70 1.10
N TRP A 3 -13.32 62.17 1.29
CA TRP A 3 -12.05 62.88 1.59
C TRP A 3 -11.52 62.84 3.03
N PHE A 4 -11.84 61.83 3.86
CA PHE A 4 -11.13 61.66 5.15
C PHE A 4 -10.71 60.23 5.53
N VAL A 5 -10.86 59.24 4.66
CA VAL A 5 -10.51 57.83 4.98
C VAL A 5 -9.38 57.25 4.11
N LEU A 6 -8.87 58.02 3.13
CA LEU A 6 -7.80 57.56 2.23
C LEU A 6 -6.38 57.95 2.62
N PHE A 7 -6.19 58.69 3.72
CA PHE A 7 -4.85 59.16 4.13
C PHE A 7 -4.17 58.33 5.22
N VAL A 8 -4.87 57.35 5.82
CA VAL A 8 -4.31 56.52 6.91
C VAL A 8 -3.70 55.20 6.38
N SER A 9 -4.03 54.76 5.17
CA SER A 9 -3.51 53.50 4.60
C SER A 9 -2.21 53.64 3.79
N VAL A 10 -1.85 54.84 3.34
CA VAL A 10 -0.62 55.09 2.55
C VAL A 10 0.58 55.44 3.45
N LEU A 11 0.35 55.97 4.65
CA LEU A 11 1.42 56.32 5.60
C LEU A 11 1.94 55.13 6.42
N TRP A 12 1.18 54.03 6.54
CA TRP A 12 1.68 52.82 7.23
C TRP A 12 2.46 51.88 6.31
N SER A 13 2.25 51.97 5.00
CA SER A 13 2.93 51.14 4.00
C SER A 13 4.31 51.70 3.59
N CYS A 14 4.66 52.93 3.99
CA CYS A 14 5.99 53.51 3.81
C CYS A 14 6.90 53.44 5.07
N LEU A 15 6.40 52.92 6.20
CA LEU A 15 7.16 52.86 7.48
C LEU A 15 7.66 51.46 7.86
N MET A 16 7.47 50.44 7.01
CA MET A 16 8.04 49.09 7.22
C MET A 16 9.05 48.69 6.15
N ASN A 17 9.66 49.67 5.47
CA ASN A 17 10.91 49.44 4.77
C ASN A 17 12.04 50.05 5.60
N THR A 18 12.32 49.43 6.74
CA THR A 18 13.54 49.71 7.51
C THR A 18 14.72 49.22 6.67
N GLY A 19 15.25 50.10 5.81
CA GLY A 19 16.60 49.95 5.28
C GLY A 19 17.61 49.80 6.44
N PRO A 20 18.85 49.35 6.14
CA PRO A 20 19.85 49.08 7.17
C PRO A 20 19.99 50.29 8.07
N ALA A 21 19.94 50.06 9.38
CA ALA A 21 20.03 51.09 10.40
C ALA A 21 21.18 52.05 10.04
N GLN A 22 20.84 53.32 9.82
CA GLN A 22 21.83 54.37 9.59
C GLN A 22 22.52 54.66 10.93
N GLY A 23 23.42 53.76 11.29
CA GLY A 23 24.43 54.00 12.30
C GLY A 23 25.19 55.29 11.99
N TYR A 24 25.47 56.06 13.04
CA TYR A 24 26.24 57.30 12.99
C TYR A 24 27.69 57.01 12.60
N PHE A 25 28.21 55.86 13.06
CA PHE A 25 29.52 55.33 12.70
C PHE A 25 29.40 54.24 11.63
N HIS A 26 30.47 54.04 10.84
CA HIS A 26 30.47 53.03 9.76
C HIS A 26 30.31 51.61 10.33
N GLU A 27 30.81 51.37 11.54
CA GLU A 27 30.76 50.13 12.30
C GLU A 27 29.35 49.75 12.76
N GLU A 28 28.45 50.74 12.90
CA GLU A 28 27.05 50.54 13.29
C GLU A 28 26.17 50.15 12.09
N ARG A 29 26.69 50.28 10.86
CA ARG A 29 26.02 49.83 9.64
C ARG A 29 26.34 48.36 9.40
N TRP A 30 25.56 47.49 10.04
CA TRP A 30 25.68 46.04 9.84
C TRP A 30 24.53 45.51 9.00
N SER A 31 24.83 44.52 8.15
CA SER A 31 23.83 43.72 7.47
C SER A 31 23.31 42.67 8.44
N PRO A 32 21.98 42.38 8.46
CA PRO A 32 21.44 41.28 9.25
C PRO A 32 22.25 39.99 9.07
N GLU A 33 22.54 39.30 10.18
CA GLU A 33 23.27 38.04 10.16
C GLU A 33 22.54 37.01 9.29
N SER A 34 23.32 36.18 8.59
CA SER A 34 22.75 35.12 7.76
C SER A 34 22.00 34.07 8.59
N PRO A 35 20.98 33.39 8.05
CA PRO A 35 20.27 32.33 8.77
C PRO A 35 21.17 31.14 9.16
N ILE A 36 20.86 30.49 10.29
CA ILE A 36 21.52 29.25 10.70
C ILE A 36 21.21 28.13 9.69
N LEU A 37 22.25 27.41 9.27
CA LEU A 37 22.10 26.27 8.38
C LEU A 37 21.38 25.09 9.08
N ALA A 38 20.65 24.30 8.30
CA ALA A 38 20.06 23.06 8.79
C ALA A 38 21.15 22.12 9.34
N PRO A 39 20.89 21.35 10.40
CA PRO A 39 21.80 20.28 10.85
C PRO A 39 22.17 19.31 9.72
N ARG A 40 23.30 18.61 9.83
CA ARG A 40 23.66 17.55 8.90
C ARG A 40 22.98 16.25 9.27
N VAL A 41 22.31 15.62 8.31
CA VAL A 41 21.63 14.34 8.52
C VAL A 41 22.25 13.30 7.60
N MET A 42 22.67 12.16 8.15
CA MET A 42 22.95 10.97 7.35
C MET A 42 21.67 10.11 7.30
N ILE A 43 21.23 9.70 6.12
CA ILE A 43 20.15 8.73 5.94
C ILE A 43 20.76 7.40 5.51
N ALA A 44 20.59 6.37 6.34
CA ALA A 44 21.07 5.02 6.09
C ALA A 44 19.97 4.16 5.46
N LEU A 45 20.24 3.65 4.26
CA LEU A 45 19.37 2.80 3.45
C LEU A 45 20.02 1.41 3.34
N ILE A 46 19.44 0.41 4.02
CA ILE A 46 19.90 -0.98 3.92
C ILE A 46 18.81 -1.77 3.20
N CYS A 47 19.08 -2.16 1.96
CA CYS A 47 18.06 -2.74 1.10
C CYS A 47 18.35 -4.21 0.76
N ARG A 48 17.35 -5.05 1.00
CA ARG A 48 17.28 -6.44 0.55
C ARG A 48 15.97 -6.68 -0.18
N ASN A 49 16.02 -7.16 -1.41
CA ASN A 49 14.88 -7.67 -2.15
C ASN A 49 13.70 -6.67 -2.23
N ALA A 50 14.03 -5.40 -2.49
CA ALA A 50 13.12 -4.28 -2.42
C ALA A 50 12.64 -3.77 -3.80
N GLN A 51 12.93 -4.46 -4.92
CA GLN A 51 12.66 -3.95 -6.28
C GLN A 51 11.22 -3.44 -6.45
N HIS A 52 10.25 -4.13 -5.85
CA HIS A 52 8.82 -3.84 -5.95
C HIS A 52 8.42 -2.51 -5.27
N SER A 53 9.04 -2.14 -4.15
CA SER A 53 8.72 -0.95 -3.35
C SER A 53 9.71 0.20 -3.60
N LEU A 54 10.93 -0.11 -4.01
CA LEU A 54 12.06 0.81 -4.07
C LEU A 54 11.78 2.08 -4.90
N PRO A 55 11.14 2.04 -6.09
CA PRO A 55 10.82 3.28 -6.82
C PRO A 55 9.94 4.24 -5.99
N HIS A 56 8.96 3.70 -5.27
CA HIS A 56 8.06 4.49 -4.42
C HIS A 56 8.80 5.01 -3.18
N PHE A 57 9.59 4.15 -2.54
CA PHE A 57 10.43 4.48 -1.40
C PHE A 57 11.41 5.62 -1.71
N LEU A 58 12.22 5.48 -2.75
CA LEU A 58 13.21 6.49 -3.15
C LEU A 58 12.55 7.82 -3.52
N GLY A 59 11.36 7.77 -4.14
CA GLY A 59 10.53 8.95 -4.35
C GLY A 59 10.21 9.69 -3.04
N THR A 60 9.96 8.97 -1.93
CA THR A 60 9.72 9.61 -0.62
C THR A 60 10.98 10.31 -0.08
N ILE A 61 12.15 9.69 -0.23
CA ILE A 61 13.44 10.26 0.19
C ILE A 61 13.75 11.54 -0.60
N GLU A 62 13.56 11.51 -1.92
CA GLU A 62 13.72 12.67 -2.81
C GLU A 62 12.85 13.85 -2.38
N ARG A 63 11.62 13.58 -1.91
CA ARG A 63 10.64 14.60 -1.57
C ARG A 63 10.71 15.09 -0.12
N LEU A 64 11.63 14.58 0.69
CA LEU A 64 11.90 15.15 2.01
C LEU A 64 12.24 16.64 1.87
N ASN A 65 11.49 17.47 2.58
CA ASN A 65 11.65 18.92 2.63
C ASN A 65 12.80 19.28 3.59
N TYR A 66 14.00 18.89 3.19
CA TYR A 66 15.24 19.13 3.92
C TYR A 66 16.33 19.46 2.90
N PRO A 67 17.22 20.44 3.15
CA PRO A 67 18.26 20.82 2.19
C PRO A 67 19.12 19.61 1.81
N LYS A 68 19.15 19.27 0.52
CA LYS A 68 19.81 18.04 0.04
C LYS A 68 21.33 18.11 0.23
N ASP A 69 21.90 19.30 0.12
CA ASP A 69 23.29 19.64 0.46
C ASP A 69 23.63 19.51 1.96
N ARG A 70 22.62 19.24 2.81
CA ARG A 70 22.76 18.92 4.23
C ARG A 70 22.39 17.46 4.54
N ILE A 71 22.14 16.65 3.52
CA ILE A 71 21.85 15.21 3.65
C ILE A 71 22.98 14.40 3.03
N ALA A 72 23.55 13.48 3.82
CA ALA A 72 24.38 12.41 3.31
C ALA A 72 23.55 11.13 3.14
N LEU A 73 23.76 10.39 2.05
CA LEU A 73 23.14 9.10 1.82
C LEU A 73 24.17 7.99 2.08
N TRP A 74 23.83 7.06 2.96
CA TRP A 74 24.62 5.85 3.18
C TRP A 74 23.79 4.66 2.70
N VAL A 75 24.20 4.01 1.62
CA VAL A 75 23.37 3.02 0.95
C VAL A 75 24.12 1.69 0.84
N ALA A 76 23.54 0.64 1.43
CA ALA A 76 24.06 -0.71 1.38
C ALA A 76 23.01 -1.69 0.84
N THR A 77 23.48 -2.76 0.22
CA THR A 77 22.62 -3.88 -0.14
C THR A 77 22.98 -5.15 0.62
N ASP A 78 22.02 -6.07 0.69
CA ASP A 78 22.17 -7.34 1.38
C ASP A 78 21.58 -8.47 0.51
N HIS A 79 22.43 -9.28 -0.12
CA HIS A 79 22.09 -10.56 -0.76
C HIS A 79 20.75 -10.51 -1.56
N ASN A 80 20.75 -9.71 -2.63
CA ASN A 80 19.57 -9.48 -3.48
C ASN A 80 19.39 -10.56 -4.55
N PHE A 81 18.18 -11.09 -4.69
CA PHE A 81 17.77 -11.93 -5.82
C PHE A 81 17.24 -11.12 -7.00
N ASP A 82 16.64 -9.97 -6.70
CA ASP A 82 15.98 -9.08 -7.66
C ASP A 82 16.90 -7.91 -8.10
N ASN A 83 16.37 -6.99 -8.90
CA ASN A 83 17.12 -5.84 -9.43
C ASN A 83 17.30 -4.70 -8.41
N THR A 84 17.16 -4.94 -7.10
CA THR A 84 17.34 -3.91 -6.06
C THR A 84 18.69 -3.20 -6.18
N THR A 85 19.78 -3.96 -6.32
CA THR A 85 21.13 -3.39 -6.43
C THR A 85 21.27 -2.49 -7.66
N TYR A 86 20.74 -2.95 -8.81
CA TYR A 86 20.77 -2.19 -10.06
C TYR A 86 19.97 -0.89 -9.94
N LEU A 87 18.74 -0.95 -9.43
CA LEU A 87 17.88 0.22 -9.27
C LEU A 87 18.48 1.25 -8.30
N LEU A 88 19.08 0.81 -7.20
CA LEU A 88 19.80 1.71 -6.28
C LEU A 88 20.97 2.38 -6.99
N ARG A 89 21.79 1.62 -7.71
CA ARG A 89 22.94 2.17 -8.44
C ARG A 89 22.50 3.21 -9.48
N ASP A 90 21.48 2.90 -10.28
CA ASP A 90 20.94 3.81 -11.28
C ASP A 90 20.40 5.10 -10.64
N TRP A 91 19.63 4.97 -9.55
CA TRP A 91 19.15 6.12 -8.79
C TRP A 91 20.29 6.98 -8.24
N LEU A 92 21.29 6.37 -7.60
CA LEU A 92 22.43 7.08 -6.99
C LEU A 92 23.23 7.87 -8.02
N ILE A 93 23.48 7.30 -9.21
CA ILE A 93 24.18 7.99 -10.30
C ILE A 93 23.47 9.30 -10.66
N ASN A 94 22.13 9.28 -10.68
CA ASN A 94 21.30 10.42 -11.04
C ASN A 94 21.17 11.46 -9.92
N VAL A 95 21.21 11.07 -8.65
CA VAL A 95 20.99 11.99 -7.52
C VAL A 95 22.26 12.44 -6.80
N GLN A 96 23.40 11.79 -6.99
CA GLN A 96 24.63 12.03 -6.22
C GLN A 96 25.04 13.50 -6.11
N LYS A 97 24.85 14.29 -7.18
CA LYS A 97 25.23 15.72 -7.22
C LYS A 97 24.29 16.64 -6.42
N LEU A 98 23.13 16.13 -6.01
CA LEU A 98 22.15 16.89 -5.24
C LEU A 98 22.41 16.77 -3.73
N TYR A 99 22.99 15.65 -3.30
CA TYR A 99 23.21 15.34 -1.89
C TYR A 99 24.61 15.78 -1.46
N HIS A 100 24.77 16.06 -0.16
CA HIS A 100 26.07 16.44 0.43
C HIS A 100 27.16 15.40 0.13
N TYR A 101 26.79 14.14 0.31
CA TYR A 101 27.68 12.99 0.18
C TYR A 101 26.84 11.75 -0.11
N VAL A 102 27.42 10.82 -0.85
CA VAL A 102 26.81 9.53 -1.17
C VAL A 102 27.83 8.43 -0.96
N GLU A 103 27.48 7.45 -0.14
CA GLU A 103 28.25 6.23 0.07
C GLU A 103 27.47 5.03 -0.47
N TRP A 104 28.15 4.20 -1.25
CA TRP A 104 27.57 3.02 -1.89
C TRP A 104 28.33 1.76 -1.49
N ARG A 105 27.64 0.80 -0.88
CA ARG A 105 28.18 -0.47 -0.38
C ARG A 105 27.39 -1.66 -0.93
N PRO A 106 27.64 -2.09 -2.17
CA PRO A 106 26.94 -3.22 -2.76
C PRO A 106 27.41 -4.55 -2.17
N LYS A 107 26.45 -5.46 -1.98
CA LYS A 107 26.64 -6.89 -1.75
C LYS A 107 25.76 -7.64 -2.74
N GLU A 108 26.36 -8.05 -3.86
CA GLU A 108 25.69 -8.81 -4.92
C GLU A 108 25.83 -10.32 -4.74
N GLU A 109 26.99 -10.76 -4.23
CA GLU A 109 27.27 -12.18 -4.01
C GLU A 109 27.80 -12.47 -2.58
N PRO A 110 27.38 -13.59 -1.96
CA PRO A 110 26.35 -14.51 -2.45
C PRO A 110 24.96 -13.85 -2.50
N ARG A 111 24.00 -14.42 -3.23
CA ARG A 111 22.60 -13.93 -3.25
C ARG A 111 21.73 -14.43 -2.10
N LYS A 112 22.26 -15.37 -1.31
CA LYS A 112 21.58 -16.01 -0.19
C LYS A 112 22.53 -16.30 0.96
N TYR A 113 21.98 -16.39 2.16
CA TYR A 113 22.69 -16.95 3.31
C TYR A 113 22.76 -18.48 3.19
N HIS A 114 23.73 -19.09 3.88
CA HIS A 114 23.97 -20.53 3.74
C HIS A 114 22.80 -21.37 4.29
N ASP A 115 22.19 -20.89 5.37
CA ASP A 115 21.14 -21.55 6.14
C ASP A 115 19.72 -21.05 5.82
N GLU A 116 19.53 -20.21 4.80
CA GLU A 116 18.19 -19.73 4.45
C GLU A 116 17.45 -20.67 3.50
N GLU A 117 16.19 -20.98 3.85
CA GLU A 117 15.23 -21.72 3.03
C GLU A 117 14.52 -20.79 2.03
N GLY A 118 14.37 -19.50 2.38
CA GLY A 118 13.63 -18.54 1.56
C GLY A 118 14.09 -17.08 1.73
N PRO A 119 13.72 -16.20 0.78
CA PRO A 119 14.20 -14.80 0.72
C PRO A 119 13.70 -13.93 1.89
N LYS A 120 12.68 -14.38 2.61
CA LYS A 120 12.06 -13.69 3.76
C LYS A 120 12.46 -14.27 5.11
N GLU A 121 13.30 -15.30 5.12
CA GLU A 121 13.80 -15.86 6.37
C GLU A 121 14.87 -14.97 7.01
N TRP A 122 14.81 -14.89 8.34
CA TRP A 122 15.76 -14.17 9.17
C TRP A 122 16.63 -15.14 9.94
N THR A 123 17.75 -15.55 9.32
CA THR A 123 18.75 -16.40 9.96
C THR A 123 19.68 -15.59 10.88
N ASN A 124 20.38 -16.26 11.78
CA ASN A 124 21.33 -15.59 12.68
C ASN A 124 22.47 -14.90 11.89
N GLU A 125 22.91 -15.50 10.78
CA GLU A 125 23.91 -14.86 9.90
C GLU A 125 23.37 -13.57 9.28
N ARG A 126 22.11 -13.58 8.84
CA ARG A 126 21.43 -12.38 8.32
C ARG A 126 21.31 -11.29 9.38
N TYR A 127 20.84 -11.62 10.58
CA TYR A 127 20.78 -10.66 11.69
C TYR A 127 22.15 -10.05 11.96
N ALA A 128 23.19 -10.87 12.10
CA ALA A 128 24.54 -10.40 12.36
C ALA A 128 25.06 -9.47 11.25
N TYR A 129 24.79 -9.79 9.98
CA TYR A 129 25.21 -8.96 8.86
C TYR A 129 24.47 -7.61 8.82
N VAL A 130 23.14 -7.62 8.96
CA VAL A 130 22.34 -6.38 9.00
C VAL A 130 22.77 -5.50 10.18
N MET A 131 23.02 -6.08 11.36
CA MET A 131 23.55 -5.35 12.51
C MET A 131 24.92 -4.71 12.22
N ARG A 132 25.83 -5.41 11.52
CA ARG A 132 27.13 -4.85 11.09
C ARG A 132 26.96 -3.71 10.09
N LEU A 133 25.99 -3.80 9.17
CA LEU A 133 25.67 -2.70 8.26
C LEU A 133 25.12 -1.48 9.01
N ARG A 134 24.17 -1.68 9.94
CA ARG A 134 23.64 -0.60 10.80
C ARG A 134 24.75 0.04 11.65
N GLN A 135 25.68 -0.77 12.17
CA GLN A 135 26.85 -0.30 12.91
C GLN A 135 27.80 0.53 12.04
N ALA A 136 28.14 0.04 10.84
CA ALA A 136 29.00 0.76 9.91
C ALA A 136 28.39 2.10 9.48
N ALA A 137 27.06 2.18 9.32
CA ALA A 137 26.37 3.44 9.06
C ALA A 137 26.47 4.41 10.25
N LEU A 138 26.35 3.91 11.47
CA LEU A 138 26.51 4.71 12.69
C LEU A 138 27.93 5.28 12.84
N GLU A 139 28.94 4.46 12.57
CA GLU A 139 30.35 4.86 12.58
C GLU A 139 30.62 5.91 11.48
N SER A 140 30.17 5.66 10.26
CA SER A 140 30.31 6.59 9.13
C SER A 140 29.66 7.95 9.42
N ALA A 141 28.49 7.95 10.07
CA ALA A 141 27.81 9.18 10.49
C ALA A 141 28.64 9.97 11.52
N ARG A 142 29.25 9.28 12.49
CA ARG A 142 30.13 9.90 13.50
C ARG A 142 31.42 10.44 12.87
N GLU A 143 32.07 9.67 12.00
CA GLU A 143 33.29 10.06 11.29
C GLU A 143 33.09 11.27 10.38
N MET A 144 31.91 11.40 9.79
CA MET A 144 31.49 12.57 9.00
C MET A 144 31.11 13.78 9.88
N TRP A 145 30.97 13.60 11.20
CA TRP A 145 30.42 14.59 12.12
C TRP A 145 28.95 14.94 11.81
N ALA A 146 28.16 14.01 11.29
CA ALA A 146 26.73 14.23 11.11
C ALA A 146 26.05 14.54 12.45
N ASP A 147 25.11 15.48 12.45
CA ASP A 147 24.36 15.85 13.66
C ASP A 147 23.32 14.77 14.00
N TYR A 148 22.77 14.13 12.97
CA TYR A 148 21.75 13.09 13.10
C TYR A 148 21.98 11.92 12.14
N LEU A 149 21.56 10.74 12.58
CA LEU A 149 21.45 9.53 11.76
C LEU A 149 19.99 9.11 11.67
N MET A 150 19.43 9.11 10.45
CA MET A 150 18.12 8.53 10.16
C MET A 150 18.32 7.11 9.63
N MET A 151 17.85 6.13 10.40
CA MET A 151 17.80 4.74 9.99
C MET A 151 16.43 4.46 9.36
N ILE A 152 16.39 3.90 8.15
CA ILE A 152 15.13 3.60 7.46
C ILE A 152 15.22 2.33 6.61
N ASP A 153 14.28 1.40 6.82
CA ASP A 153 14.13 0.21 5.97
C ASP A 153 13.52 0.62 4.61
N CYS A 154 13.99 0.00 3.51
CA CYS A 154 13.73 0.45 2.13
C CYS A 154 12.30 0.20 1.60
N ASP A 155 11.39 -0.27 2.45
CA ASP A 155 9.97 -0.49 2.20
C ASP A 155 9.07 0.45 3.05
N ASN A 156 9.67 1.34 3.85
CA ASN A 156 8.97 2.31 4.68
C ASN A 156 8.71 3.62 3.93
N LEU A 157 7.47 3.86 3.52
CA LEU A 157 7.09 5.00 2.69
C LEU A 157 6.81 6.25 3.55
N LEU A 158 7.73 7.22 3.56
CA LEU A 158 7.54 8.50 4.24
C LEU A 158 6.64 9.44 3.43
N ILE A 159 5.39 9.61 3.86
CA ILE A 159 4.45 10.53 3.18
C ILE A 159 4.59 11.97 3.67
N ASN A 160 5.05 12.16 4.91
CA ASN A 160 5.23 13.47 5.52
C ASN A 160 6.62 14.02 5.16
N ARG A 161 6.64 15.04 4.29
CA ARG A 161 7.88 15.61 3.75
C ARG A 161 8.72 16.31 4.81
N ASP A 162 8.11 16.78 5.89
CA ASP A 162 8.78 17.51 6.96
C ASP A 162 9.20 16.61 8.15
N VAL A 163 9.14 15.28 7.99
CA VAL A 163 9.38 14.31 9.08
C VAL A 163 10.72 14.54 9.79
N LEU A 164 11.81 14.86 9.06
CA LEU A 164 13.11 15.15 9.67
C LEU A 164 13.03 16.34 10.64
N TRP A 165 12.46 17.46 10.20
CA TRP A 165 12.28 18.64 11.05
C TRP A 165 11.41 18.36 12.27
N LYS A 166 10.33 17.58 12.07
CA LYS A 166 9.42 17.23 13.15
C LYS A 166 10.11 16.38 14.22
N LEU A 167 10.87 15.36 13.82
CA LEU A 167 11.61 14.50 14.72
C LEU A 167 12.75 15.26 15.43
N ILE A 168 13.50 16.09 14.69
CA ILE A 168 14.56 16.96 15.24
C ILE A 168 14.00 17.86 16.36
N LYS A 169 12.80 18.44 16.15
CA LYS A 169 12.14 19.33 17.11
C LYS A 169 11.74 18.66 18.42
N GLU A 170 11.58 17.34 18.45
CA GLU A 170 11.24 16.61 19.69
C GLU A 170 12.42 16.55 20.67
N ASN A 171 13.64 16.85 20.20
CA ASN A 171 14.85 16.92 21.00
C ASN A 171 15.07 15.66 21.86
N LYS A 172 14.98 14.48 21.23
CA LYS A 172 15.21 13.16 21.86
C LYS A 172 16.44 12.49 21.25
N THR A 173 17.13 11.68 22.03
CA THR A 173 18.31 10.93 21.55
C THR A 173 17.92 9.89 20.51
N ILE A 174 16.82 9.16 20.74
CA ILE A 174 16.23 8.25 19.74
C ILE A 174 14.74 8.55 19.63
N VAL A 175 14.27 8.84 18.41
CA VAL A 175 12.86 9.13 18.14
C VAL A 175 12.42 8.57 16.81
N ALA A 176 11.27 7.90 16.79
CA ALA A 176 10.67 7.34 15.60
C ALA A 176 9.36 8.07 15.23
N PRO A 177 9.09 8.26 13.94
CA PRO A 177 7.74 8.57 13.48
C PRO A 177 6.89 7.30 13.54
N MET A 178 5.66 7.39 14.04
CA MET A 178 4.73 6.25 13.99
C MET A 178 4.28 6.03 12.55
N MET A 179 4.61 4.86 12.03
CA MET A 179 4.31 4.45 10.66
C MET A 179 2.99 3.64 10.65
N GLU A 180 2.12 3.92 9.70
CA GLU A 180 0.84 3.24 9.53
C GLU A 180 1.00 1.95 8.71
N SER A 181 0.61 0.83 9.30
CA SER A 181 0.49 -0.46 8.60
C SER A 181 -0.95 -0.94 8.54
N ARG A 182 -1.16 -2.06 7.85
CA ARG A 182 -2.39 -2.83 7.93
C ARG A 182 -2.47 -3.60 9.25
N ALA A 183 -3.70 -3.87 9.69
CA ALA A 183 -3.99 -4.58 10.94
C ALA A 183 -3.34 -3.89 12.16
N ALA A 184 -2.84 -4.68 13.12
CA ALA A 184 -2.34 -4.19 14.40
C ALA A 184 -0.81 -4.15 14.48
N TYR A 185 -0.07 -4.37 13.39
CA TYR A 185 1.39 -4.25 13.36
C TYR A 185 1.82 -2.77 13.49
N SER A 186 3.04 -2.48 13.93
CA SER A 186 3.60 -1.12 13.95
C SER A 186 5.12 -1.15 14.18
N ASN A 187 5.78 -0.02 13.98
CA ASN A 187 7.22 0.15 14.14
C ASN A 187 7.68 0.42 15.59
N PHE A 188 6.90 0.02 16.59
CA PHE A 188 7.22 0.22 18.01
C PHE A 188 6.52 -0.80 18.91
N TRP A 189 7.09 -1.05 20.08
CA TRP A 189 6.46 -1.87 21.13
C TRP A 189 6.12 -1.02 22.35
N CYS A 190 4.93 -1.19 22.92
CA CYS A 190 4.56 -0.51 24.18
C CYS A 190 5.04 -1.24 25.44
N GLY A 191 5.62 -2.43 25.31
CA GLY A 191 6.03 -3.25 26.42
C GLY A 191 6.96 -4.36 25.95
N MET A 192 7.83 -4.79 26.86
CA MET A 192 8.71 -5.95 26.70
C MET A 192 8.60 -6.86 27.92
N THR A 193 8.81 -8.16 27.72
CA THR A 193 8.99 -9.13 28.81
C THR A 193 10.39 -9.01 29.42
N SER A 194 10.64 -9.69 30.53
CA SER A 194 11.99 -9.77 31.14
C SER A 194 13.03 -10.40 30.22
N GLN A 195 12.58 -11.22 29.25
CA GLN A 195 13.40 -11.88 28.23
C GLN A 195 13.51 -11.06 26.93
N GLY A 196 13.04 -9.81 26.93
CA GLY A 196 13.18 -8.92 25.79
C GLY A 196 12.15 -9.10 24.66
N TYR A 197 11.11 -9.93 24.85
CA TYR A 197 10.09 -10.16 23.83
C TYR A 197 8.91 -9.17 23.90
N TYR A 198 8.20 -9.02 22.79
CA TYR A 198 7.00 -8.19 22.69
C TYR A 198 5.99 -8.47 23.81
N LYS A 199 5.53 -7.41 24.47
CA LYS A 199 4.41 -7.45 25.41
C LYS A 199 3.40 -6.36 25.06
N ARG A 200 2.18 -6.78 24.68
CA ARG A 200 1.07 -5.83 24.43
C ARG A 200 0.63 -5.19 25.75
N THR A 201 0.42 -3.87 25.71
CA THR A 201 -0.10 -3.11 26.86
C THR A 201 -1.40 -2.38 26.48
N PRO A 202 -2.22 -1.96 27.47
CA PRO A 202 -3.44 -1.20 27.21
C PRO A 202 -3.21 0.12 26.45
N ALA A 203 -1.99 0.68 26.52
CA ALA A 203 -1.64 1.93 25.82
C ALA A 203 -1.48 1.74 24.30
N TYR A 204 -1.24 0.51 23.84
CA TYR A 204 -0.88 0.24 22.44
C TYR A 204 -1.97 0.65 21.45
N ILE A 205 -3.21 0.18 21.65
CA ILE A 205 -4.30 0.45 20.70
C ILE A 205 -4.65 1.95 20.62
N PRO A 206 -4.79 2.69 21.74
CA PRO A 206 -5.01 4.14 21.70
C PRO A 206 -3.90 4.92 21.00
N MET A 207 -2.63 4.55 21.20
CA MET A 207 -1.50 5.19 20.51
C MET A 207 -1.49 4.83 19.01
N ARG A 208 -1.65 3.55 18.67
CA ARG A 208 -1.62 3.06 17.28
C ARG A 208 -2.75 3.61 16.42
N LYS A 209 -3.94 3.80 17.00
CA LYS A 209 -5.11 4.41 16.35
C LYS A 209 -5.10 5.95 16.41
N GLN A 210 -4.04 6.55 16.96
CA GLN A 210 -3.92 8.00 17.16
C GLN A 210 -5.10 8.63 17.93
N VAL A 211 -5.75 7.85 18.80
CA VAL A 211 -6.74 8.36 19.77
C VAL A 211 -6.01 9.16 20.84
N ARG A 212 -4.85 8.66 21.30
CA ARG A 212 -3.91 9.40 22.15
C ARG A 212 -2.74 9.86 21.30
N ARG A 213 -2.66 11.16 21.01
CA ARG A 213 -1.60 11.77 20.19
C ARG A 213 -0.49 12.38 21.04
N GLY A 214 0.76 12.26 20.62
CA GLY A 214 1.90 12.77 21.34
C GLY A 214 3.22 12.16 20.88
N CYS A 215 4.26 12.33 21.68
CA CYS A 215 5.49 11.56 21.57
C CYS A 215 5.75 10.83 22.88
N PHE A 216 5.83 9.51 22.82
CA PHE A 216 5.72 8.64 23.99
C PHE A 216 7.00 7.84 24.18
N ALA A 217 7.44 7.72 25.43
CA ALA A 217 8.48 6.78 25.81
C ALA A 217 7.99 5.35 25.56
N VAL A 218 8.79 4.56 24.86
CA VAL A 218 8.53 3.16 24.54
C VAL A 218 9.81 2.36 24.68
N PRO A 219 9.75 1.10 25.11
CA PRO A 219 10.95 0.27 25.27
C PRO A 219 11.67 -0.02 23.94
N MET A 220 10.97 0.09 22.80
CA MET A 220 11.54 -0.24 21.50
C MET A 220 10.86 0.53 20.36
N VAL A 221 11.67 1.08 19.47
CA VAL A 221 11.28 1.52 18.12
C VAL A 221 12.16 0.81 17.10
N HIS A 222 11.65 0.57 15.90
CA HIS A 222 12.39 -0.09 14.85
C HIS A 222 12.01 0.43 13.46
N SER A 223 12.67 -0.09 12.44
CA SER A 223 12.43 0.13 11.00
C SER A 223 12.62 1.55 10.47
N THR A 224 12.13 2.58 11.15
CA THR A 224 12.33 3.99 10.79
C THR A 224 12.50 4.80 12.07
N PHE A 225 13.68 5.37 12.30
CA PHE A 225 13.95 6.22 13.47
C PHE A 225 15.15 7.15 13.27
N LEU A 226 15.17 8.25 14.01
CA LEU A 226 16.23 9.26 14.04
C LEU A 226 17.02 9.14 15.34
N VAL A 227 18.35 9.19 15.24
CA VAL A 227 19.29 9.27 16.35
C VAL A 227 19.97 10.65 16.34
N ASP A 228 19.95 11.35 17.48
CA ASP A 228 20.69 12.61 17.68
C ASP A 228 22.10 12.31 18.16
N LEU A 229 23.08 12.45 17.27
CA LEU A 229 24.49 12.11 17.50
C LEU A 229 25.23 13.19 18.29
N ARG A 230 24.63 14.35 18.48
CA ARG A 230 25.23 15.46 19.24
C ARG A 230 25.11 15.23 20.74
N LYS A 231 24.23 14.33 21.18
CA LYS A 231 24.03 14.01 22.59
C LYS A 231 25.07 12.99 23.05
N GLU A 232 25.73 13.26 24.17
CA GLU A 232 26.79 12.41 24.71
C GLU A 232 26.37 10.94 24.89
N ALA A 233 25.17 10.68 25.42
CA ALA A 233 24.64 9.33 25.61
C ALA A 233 24.56 8.52 24.30
N SER A 234 24.46 9.19 23.14
CA SER A 234 24.46 8.52 21.84
C SER A 234 25.78 7.82 21.51
N ARG A 235 26.90 8.20 22.15
CA ARG A 235 28.22 7.58 21.95
C ARG A 235 28.27 6.12 22.41
N LEU A 236 27.43 5.76 23.38
CA LEU A 236 27.34 4.42 23.95
C LEU A 236 26.42 3.49 23.13
N LEU A 237 25.69 4.03 22.15
CA LEU A 237 24.84 3.22 21.28
C LEU A 237 25.69 2.40 20.30
N ALA A 238 25.31 1.14 20.14
CA ALA A 238 25.88 0.21 19.17
C ALA A 238 24.81 -0.75 18.62
N PHE A 239 24.88 -1.03 17.33
CA PHE A 239 24.12 -2.10 16.69
C PHE A 239 24.88 -3.43 16.69
N HIS A 240 26.22 -3.37 16.66
CA HIS A 240 27.10 -4.54 16.66
C HIS A 240 28.47 -4.17 17.25
N PRO A 241 29.19 -5.09 17.93
CA PRO A 241 28.68 -6.39 18.42
C PRO A 241 27.59 -6.18 19.49
N PRO A 242 26.78 -7.20 19.81
CA PRO A 242 25.89 -7.13 20.97
C PRO A 242 26.65 -6.75 22.24
N HIS A 243 25.95 -6.09 23.17
CA HIS A 243 26.51 -5.78 24.48
C HIS A 243 27.02 -7.07 25.17
N PRO A 244 28.14 -7.05 25.92
CA PRO A 244 28.67 -8.25 26.58
C PRO A 244 27.66 -8.99 27.48
N ASP A 245 26.79 -8.24 28.16
CA ASP A 245 25.73 -8.79 29.02
C ASP A 245 24.44 -9.20 28.27
N TYR A 246 24.46 -9.23 26.94
CA TYR A 246 23.28 -9.58 26.14
C TYR A 246 22.97 -11.08 26.21
N THR A 247 21.78 -11.42 26.71
CA THR A 247 21.32 -12.81 26.88
C THR A 247 19.96 -13.10 26.24
N TRP A 248 19.41 -12.14 25.49
CA TRP A 248 18.10 -12.26 24.85
C TRP A 248 18.17 -12.90 23.47
N ALA A 249 17.03 -13.01 22.79
CA ALA A 249 16.94 -13.54 21.44
C ALA A 249 17.84 -12.78 20.46
N PHE A 250 18.55 -13.47 19.58
CA PHE A 250 19.44 -12.83 18.62
C PHE A 250 18.64 -12.25 17.44
N ASP A 251 18.33 -10.96 17.54
CA ASP A 251 17.47 -10.20 16.64
C ASP A 251 17.96 -8.74 16.61
N ASP A 252 18.04 -8.10 15.44
CA ASP A 252 18.69 -6.80 15.28
C ASP A 252 17.96 -5.68 16.05
N ILE A 253 16.63 -5.72 16.13
CA ILE A 253 15.83 -4.69 16.80
C ILE A 253 15.87 -4.88 18.32
N ILE A 254 15.90 -6.13 18.80
CA ILE A 254 15.99 -6.44 20.23
C ILE A 254 17.39 -6.12 20.75
N VAL A 255 18.45 -6.48 20.00
CA VAL A 255 19.85 -6.17 20.36
C VAL A 255 20.05 -4.66 20.48
N PHE A 256 19.56 -3.88 19.52
CA PHE A 256 19.71 -2.42 19.57
C PHE A 256 18.91 -1.80 20.73
N ALA A 257 17.70 -2.29 21.01
CA ALA A 257 16.92 -1.82 22.15
C ALA A 257 17.62 -2.10 23.49
N PHE A 258 18.28 -3.26 23.61
CA PHE A 258 19.11 -3.58 24.77
C PHE A 258 20.32 -2.64 24.87
N SER A 259 21.01 -2.36 23.76
CA SER A 259 22.12 -1.39 23.73
C SER A 259 21.64 0.00 24.21
N ALA A 260 20.51 0.48 23.70
CA ALA A 260 19.92 1.74 24.14
C ALA A 260 19.59 1.74 25.64
N ARG A 261 19.04 0.62 26.16
CA ARG A 261 18.78 0.45 27.59
C ARG A 261 20.06 0.52 28.44
N MET A 262 21.12 -0.18 28.02
CA MET A 262 22.41 -0.18 28.74
C MET A 262 23.10 1.18 28.69
N ALA A 263 22.87 1.95 27.64
CA ALA A 263 23.32 3.33 27.50
C ALA A 263 22.43 4.35 28.27
N GLU A 264 21.41 3.89 29.00
CA GLU A 264 20.40 4.72 29.66
C GLU A 264 19.66 5.67 28.69
N VAL A 265 19.53 5.27 27.42
CA VAL A 265 18.87 6.03 26.37
C VAL A 265 17.43 5.54 26.18
N GLN A 266 16.47 6.39 26.54
CA GLN A 266 15.04 6.14 26.27
C GLN A 266 14.70 6.36 24.79
N MET A 267 14.02 5.39 24.19
CA MET A 267 13.43 5.49 22.85
C MET A 267 12.04 6.14 22.90
N PHE A 268 11.69 6.89 21.85
CA PHE A 268 10.40 7.59 21.75
C PHE A 268 9.69 7.31 20.42
N ILE A 269 8.37 7.17 20.45
CA ILE A 269 7.52 7.07 19.26
C ILE A 269 6.60 8.29 19.18
N CYS A 270 6.60 9.00 18.05
CA CYS A 270 5.75 10.17 17.83
C CYS A 270 4.62 9.84 16.86
N ASN A 271 3.37 10.07 17.28
CA ASN A 271 2.17 9.81 16.46
C ASN A 271 1.28 11.06 16.29
N LYS A 272 1.84 12.25 16.50
CA LYS A 272 1.14 13.55 16.42
C LYS A 272 0.41 13.75 15.08
N GLU A 273 0.94 13.14 14.02
CA GLU A 273 0.42 13.17 12.66
C GLU A 273 0.66 11.80 11.98
N THR A 274 0.12 11.62 10.78
CA THR A 274 0.49 10.49 9.91
C THR A 274 1.82 10.82 9.21
N TYR A 275 2.85 10.03 9.49
CA TYR A 275 4.19 10.25 8.95
C TYR A 275 4.49 9.42 7.70
N GLY A 276 3.90 8.24 7.59
CA GLY A 276 4.20 7.31 6.53
C GLY A 276 3.52 5.96 6.73
N HIS A 277 3.86 5.02 5.86
CA HIS A 277 3.38 3.66 5.91
C HIS A 277 4.51 2.64 6.00
N LEU A 278 4.24 1.50 6.62
CA LEU A 278 5.12 0.33 6.59
C LEU A 278 4.34 -0.94 6.21
N PRO A 279 4.95 -1.89 5.49
CA PRO A 279 4.32 -3.17 5.22
C PRO A 279 4.19 -4.02 6.48
N VAL A 280 3.34 -5.03 6.41
CA VAL A 280 3.26 -6.07 7.44
C VAL A 280 4.27 -7.16 7.06
N PRO A 281 5.15 -7.61 7.98
CA PRO A 281 6.11 -8.65 7.71
C PRO A 281 5.42 -9.91 7.17
N LEU A 282 5.99 -10.45 6.11
CA LEU A 282 5.58 -11.72 5.53
C LEU A 282 6.14 -12.91 6.34
N ARG A 283 5.64 -14.11 6.06
CA ARG A 283 6.13 -15.34 6.69
C ARG A 283 7.46 -15.76 6.05
N ALA A 284 8.26 -16.56 6.75
CA ALA A 284 9.57 -17.01 6.26
C ALA A 284 9.48 -17.71 4.87
N HIS A 285 8.43 -18.52 4.66
CA HIS A 285 8.17 -19.21 3.39
C HIS A 285 7.52 -18.35 2.31
N SER A 286 7.30 -17.06 2.55
CA SER A 286 6.75 -16.16 1.54
C SER A 286 7.76 -15.86 0.44
N THR A 287 7.27 -15.76 -0.77
CA THR A 287 8.05 -15.50 -1.98
C THR A 287 8.25 -14.00 -2.23
N MET A 288 9.11 -13.67 -3.18
CA MET A 288 9.25 -12.30 -3.68
C MET A 288 7.95 -11.75 -4.31
N GLN A 289 7.18 -12.61 -4.97
CA GLN A 289 5.91 -12.23 -5.57
C GLN A 289 4.83 -11.93 -4.51
N ASP A 290 4.85 -12.65 -3.37
CA ASP A 290 3.97 -12.36 -2.23
C ASP A 290 4.15 -10.95 -1.70
N GLU A 291 5.33 -10.36 -1.83
CA GLU A 291 5.56 -8.99 -1.39
C GLU A 291 5.16 -7.98 -2.47
N ALA A 292 5.48 -8.26 -3.73
CA ALA A 292 5.12 -7.40 -4.85
C ALA A 292 3.60 -7.24 -5.03
N ASP A 293 2.83 -8.30 -4.76
CA ASP A 293 1.37 -8.29 -4.81
C ASP A 293 0.75 -7.53 -3.61
N MET A 294 1.53 -7.18 -2.59
CA MET A 294 1.05 -6.32 -1.50
C MET A 294 0.87 -4.90 -2.03
N ARG A 295 -0.39 -4.44 -2.01
CA ARG A 295 -0.72 -3.11 -2.48
C ARG A 295 -0.10 -2.03 -1.59
N ASN A 296 0.88 -1.33 -2.14
CA ASN A 296 1.47 -0.13 -1.54
C ASN A 296 0.45 1.03 -1.53
N PRO A 297 0.52 1.91 -0.53
CA PRO A 297 -0.16 3.21 -0.56
C PRO A 297 0.18 3.98 -1.85
N PRO A 298 -0.74 4.79 -2.38
CA PRO A 298 -0.51 5.57 -3.59
C PRO A 298 0.49 6.69 -3.30
N VAL A 299 1.77 6.40 -3.53
CA VAL A 299 2.88 7.34 -3.42
C VAL A 299 3.48 7.51 -4.82
N GLU A 300 3.93 8.70 -5.17
CA GLU A 300 4.56 8.90 -6.48
C GLU A 300 5.94 8.20 -6.52
N PRO A 301 6.29 7.46 -7.57
CA PRO A 301 7.62 6.88 -7.69
C PRO A 301 8.71 7.95 -7.84
N SER A 302 9.96 7.54 -7.72
CA SER A 302 11.15 8.32 -8.04
C SER A 302 11.06 8.88 -9.45
N ARG A 303 11.43 10.15 -9.62
CA ARG A 303 11.55 10.76 -10.96
C ARG A 303 12.89 10.45 -11.65
N TYR A 304 13.84 9.89 -10.90
CA TYR A 304 15.17 9.52 -11.39
C TYR A 304 15.28 8.04 -11.77
N LEU A 305 14.20 7.27 -11.60
CA LEU A 305 14.10 5.90 -12.06
C LEU A 305 13.07 5.79 -13.19
N PRO A 306 13.25 4.83 -14.11
CA PRO A 306 12.24 4.53 -15.11
C PRO A 306 10.94 4.10 -14.41
N LYS A 307 9.80 4.54 -14.95
CA LYS A 307 8.50 4.09 -14.47
C LYS A 307 8.40 2.57 -14.69
N PRO A 308 7.93 1.79 -13.69
CA PRO A 308 7.71 0.36 -13.87
C PRO A 308 6.84 0.09 -15.10
N VAL A 309 7.32 -0.75 -16.01
CA VAL A 309 6.56 -1.15 -17.20
C VAL A 309 5.53 -2.19 -16.77
N LYS A 310 4.27 -1.82 -16.83
CA LYS A 310 3.16 -2.73 -16.55
C LYS A 310 2.83 -3.55 -17.79
N ARG A 311 2.67 -4.86 -17.63
CA ARG A 311 2.33 -5.83 -18.68
C ARG A 311 0.97 -6.44 -18.34
N PRO A 312 -0.13 -5.73 -18.63
CA PRO A 312 -1.45 -6.24 -18.35
C PRO A 312 -1.75 -7.49 -19.18
N ASP A 313 -2.41 -8.47 -18.58
CA ASP A 313 -2.84 -9.71 -19.23
C ASP A 313 -4.27 -10.07 -18.82
N LYS A 314 -4.84 -11.07 -19.48
CA LYS A 314 -6.19 -11.58 -19.21
C LYS A 314 -6.20 -12.80 -18.30
N MET A 315 -5.12 -13.09 -17.58
CA MET A 315 -5.01 -14.20 -16.60
C MET A 315 -5.33 -15.60 -17.15
N GLY A 316 -5.29 -15.80 -18.47
CA GLY A 316 -5.68 -17.05 -19.13
C GLY A 316 -7.15 -17.12 -19.57
N PHE A 317 -7.96 -16.09 -19.29
CA PHE A 317 -9.29 -15.94 -19.90
C PHE A 317 -9.18 -15.48 -21.36
N ASP A 318 -10.12 -15.90 -22.20
CA ASP A 318 -10.21 -15.39 -23.57
C ASP A 318 -10.58 -13.89 -23.58
N GLU A 319 -11.40 -13.48 -22.62
CA GLU A 319 -11.77 -12.08 -22.39
C GLU A 319 -12.04 -11.77 -20.92
N VAL A 320 -11.64 -10.58 -20.49
CA VAL A 320 -12.05 -9.99 -19.21
C VAL A 320 -12.92 -8.79 -19.51
N PHE A 321 -14.19 -8.84 -19.11
CA PHE A 321 -15.17 -7.78 -19.30
C PHE A 321 -15.29 -6.92 -18.05
N MET A 322 -15.37 -5.61 -18.23
CA MET A 322 -15.68 -4.65 -17.18
C MET A 322 -16.93 -3.86 -17.56
N ILE A 323 -18.01 -4.04 -16.81
CA ILE A 323 -19.31 -3.38 -17.04
C ILE A 323 -19.26 -1.99 -16.41
N ASN A 324 -19.53 -0.95 -17.20
CA ASN A 324 -19.62 0.42 -16.70
C ASN A 324 -20.67 1.23 -17.45
N LEU A 325 -21.49 1.99 -16.72
CA LEU A 325 -22.38 2.99 -17.29
C LEU A 325 -21.57 4.15 -17.85
N LYS A 326 -21.79 4.53 -19.12
CA LYS A 326 -21.05 5.63 -19.79
C LYS A 326 -21.03 6.94 -18.99
N ARG A 327 -22.13 7.26 -18.29
CA ARG A 327 -22.25 8.48 -17.46
C ARG A 327 -21.52 8.41 -16.11
N ARG A 328 -20.96 7.25 -15.72
CA ARG A 328 -20.21 7.04 -14.47
C ARG A 328 -18.70 6.97 -14.72
N ALA A 329 -18.17 8.06 -15.28
CA ALA A 329 -16.73 8.20 -15.54
C ALA A 329 -15.89 8.15 -14.25
N ASP A 330 -16.46 8.59 -13.12
CA ASP A 330 -15.88 8.51 -11.78
C ASP A 330 -15.55 7.07 -11.37
N ARG A 331 -16.51 6.15 -11.54
CA ARG A 331 -16.33 4.73 -11.23
C ARG A 331 -15.38 4.07 -12.21
N ARG A 332 -15.51 4.42 -13.50
CA ARG A 332 -14.63 3.92 -14.56
C ARG A 332 -13.17 4.21 -14.28
N GLU A 333 -12.83 5.47 -13.96
CA GLU A 333 -11.44 5.85 -13.70
C GLU A 333 -10.88 5.11 -12.48
N ARG A 334 -11.65 5.04 -11.39
CA ARG A 334 -11.26 4.30 -10.19
C ARG A 334 -10.99 2.83 -10.48
N MET A 335 -11.87 2.17 -11.24
CA MET A 335 -11.74 0.75 -11.57
C MET A 335 -10.58 0.50 -12.54
N LEU A 336 -10.39 1.34 -13.57
CA LEU A 336 -9.25 1.25 -14.49
C LEU A 336 -7.91 1.44 -13.77
N ARG A 337 -7.85 2.31 -12.77
CA ARG A 337 -6.66 2.45 -11.92
C ARG A 337 -6.38 1.17 -11.14
N ALA A 338 -7.42 0.57 -10.55
CA ALA A 338 -7.30 -0.69 -9.81
C ALA A 338 -6.88 -1.87 -10.70
N LEU A 339 -7.46 -2.01 -11.90
CA LEU A 339 -7.08 -3.03 -12.88
C LEU A 339 -5.65 -2.85 -13.37
N ARG A 340 -5.24 -1.61 -13.65
CA ARG A 340 -3.84 -1.28 -13.98
C ARG A 340 -2.90 -1.59 -12.82
N GLU A 341 -3.30 -1.39 -11.57
CA GLU A 341 -2.50 -1.78 -10.39
C GLU A 341 -2.32 -3.30 -10.28
N GLN A 342 -3.28 -4.09 -10.75
CA GLN A 342 -3.22 -5.56 -10.77
C GLN A 342 -2.66 -6.13 -12.08
N GLU A 343 -2.30 -5.27 -13.05
CA GLU A 343 -1.90 -5.68 -14.40
C GLU A 343 -2.93 -6.63 -15.04
N ILE A 344 -4.21 -6.26 -14.93
CA ILE A 344 -5.32 -6.95 -15.57
C ILE A 344 -5.75 -6.13 -16.79
N ASP A 345 -5.63 -6.74 -17.97
CA ASP A 345 -6.21 -6.22 -19.20
C ASP A 345 -7.72 -6.53 -19.23
N CYS A 346 -8.52 -5.60 -19.74
CA CYS A 346 -9.96 -5.80 -19.83
C CYS A 346 -10.60 -5.01 -20.97
N LYS A 347 -11.69 -5.55 -21.52
CA LYS A 347 -12.61 -4.87 -22.41
C LYS A 347 -13.72 -4.18 -21.60
N ILE A 348 -13.82 -2.85 -21.75
CA ILE A 348 -14.93 -2.09 -21.16
C ILE A 348 -16.20 -2.33 -21.99
N ILE A 349 -17.26 -2.77 -21.32
CA ILE A 349 -18.59 -2.92 -21.89
C ILE A 349 -19.45 -1.76 -21.42
N ALA A 350 -20.04 -1.03 -22.36
CA ALA A 350 -20.99 0.03 -22.06
C ALA A 350 -22.27 -0.59 -21.50
N ALA A 351 -22.50 -0.41 -20.20
CA ALA A 351 -23.71 -0.87 -19.53
C ALA A 351 -24.95 -0.18 -20.10
N VAL A 352 -26.06 -0.91 -20.15
CA VAL A 352 -27.37 -0.40 -20.54
C VAL A 352 -27.91 0.51 -19.44
N ASP A 353 -28.17 1.77 -19.78
CA ASP A 353 -28.81 2.70 -18.86
C ASP A 353 -30.32 2.52 -18.92
N GLY A 354 -30.85 1.60 -18.10
CA GLY A 354 -32.29 1.32 -18.12
C GLY A 354 -33.16 2.53 -17.72
N LYS A 355 -32.59 3.59 -17.10
CA LYS A 355 -33.33 4.85 -16.89
C LYS A 355 -33.57 5.63 -18.17
N ALA A 356 -32.69 5.49 -19.16
CA ALA A 356 -32.79 6.12 -20.47
C ALA A 356 -33.73 5.35 -21.43
N MET A 357 -34.09 4.11 -21.09
CA MET A 357 -35.00 3.31 -21.91
C MET A 357 -36.45 3.76 -21.75
N ASN A 358 -37.18 3.76 -22.86
CA ASN A 358 -38.62 3.97 -22.89
C ASN A 358 -39.40 2.64 -22.99
N ILE A 359 -40.71 2.69 -22.72
CA ILE A 359 -41.57 1.49 -22.67
C ILE A 359 -41.67 0.82 -24.05
N SER A 360 -41.69 1.60 -25.12
CA SER A 360 -41.77 1.06 -26.49
C SER A 360 -40.52 0.27 -26.88
N GLU A 361 -39.32 0.72 -26.48
CA GLU A 361 -38.07 -0.01 -26.67
C GLU A 361 -38.07 -1.34 -25.90
N ILE A 362 -38.55 -1.34 -24.66
CA ILE A 362 -38.66 -2.55 -23.82
C ILE A 362 -39.57 -3.59 -24.50
N HIS A 363 -40.75 -3.16 -24.96
CA HIS A 363 -41.68 -4.04 -25.68
C HIS A 363 -41.11 -4.52 -27.02
N ALA A 364 -40.44 -3.65 -27.78
CA ALA A 364 -39.82 -4.02 -29.06
C ALA A 364 -38.71 -5.06 -28.90
N MET A 365 -38.03 -5.07 -27.75
CA MET A 365 -37.02 -6.07 -27.40
C MET A 365 -37.62 -7.39 -26.86
N GLY A 366 -38.95 -7.51 -26.79
CA GLY A 366 -39.63 -8.69 -26.26
C GLY A 366 -39.42 -8.90 -24.76
N ILE A 367 -39.14 -7.81 -24.02
CA ILE A 367 -38.86 -7.89 -22.59
C ILE A 367 -40.17 -7.95 -21.82
N HIS A 368 -40.41 -9.08 -21.17
CA HIS A 368 -41.57 -9.31 -20.31
C HIS A 368 -41.09 -9.69 -18.91
N MET A 369 -41.53 -8.92 -17.91
CA MET A 369 -41.30 -9.25 -16.51
C MET A 369 -42.03 -10.54 -16.15
N LEU A 370 -41.43 -11.38 -15.31
CA LEU A 370 -42.10 -12.59 -14.82
C LEU A 370 -43.44 -12.21 -14.14
N PRO A 371 -44.59 -12.75 -14.60
CA PRO A 371 -45.88 -12.42 -14.02
C PRO A 371 -45.94 -12.74 -12.53
N GLY A 372 -46.42 -11.79 -11.72
CA GLY A 372 -46.52 -11.96 -10.26
C GLY A 372 -45.19 -11.82 -9.50
N TYR A 373 -44.09 -11.50 -10.19
CA TYR A 373 -42.82 -11.20 -9.52
C TYR A 373 -42.94 -9.95 -8.63
N SER A 374 -42.42 -10.08 -7.41
CA SER A 374 -42.27 -9.00 -6.45
C SER A 374 -40.96 -9.22 -5.70
N ASP A 375 -40.15 -8.17 -5.58
CA ASP A 375 -38.88 -8.20 -4.85
C ASP A 375 -39.07 -8.83 -3.46
N PRO A 376 -38.31 -9.87 -3.10
CA PRO A 376 -38.52 -10.61 -1.84
C PRO A 376 -38.32 -9.78 -0.55
N TYR A 377 -37.66 -8.63 -0.64
CA TYR A 377 -37.27 -7.81 0.53
C TYR A 377 -38.07 -6.50 0.64
N HIS A 378 -38.47 -5.93 -0.50
CA HIS A 378 -39.12 -4.63 -0.60
C HIS A 378 -40.52 -4.70 -1.21
N GLY A 379 -40.94 -5.85 -1.75
CA GLY A 379 -42.28 -6.05 -2.31
C GLY A 379 -42.59 -5.19 -3.53
N ARG A 380 -41.59 -4.88 -4.35
CA ARG A 380 -41.69 -3.97 -5.51
C ARG A 380 -41.42 -4.69 -6.83
N PRO A 381 -41.94 -4.21 -7.97
CA PRO A 381 -41.57 -4.72 -9.29
C PRO A 381 -40.12 -4.36 -9.66
N LEU A 382 -39.62 -5.02 -10.71
CA LEU A 382 -38.28 -4.78 -11.28
C LEU A 382 -38.08 -3.29 -11.60
N THR A 383 -37.02 -2.71 -11.04
CA THR A 383 -36.68 -1.31 -11.32
C THR A 383 -36.00 -1.18 -12.68
N ARG A 384 -36.11 0.01 -13.29
CA ARG A 384 -35.36 0.35 -14.51
C ARG A 384 -33.84 0.20 -14.36
N GLY A 385 -33.32 0.38 -13.14
CA GLY A 385 -31.90 0.16 -12.87
C GLY A 385 -31.52 -1.32 -12.97
N GLU A 386 -32.30 -2.20 -12.32
CA GLU A 386 -32.11 -3.65 -12.36
C GLU A 386 -32.31 -4.21 -13.78
N LEU A 387 -33.26 -3.67 -14.54
CA LEU A 387 -33.43 -3.95 -15.97
C LEU A 387 -32.15 -3.65 -16.77
N GLY A 388 -31.58 -2.45 -16.61
CA GLY A 388 -30.33 -2.08 -17.28
C GLY A 388 -29.15 -2.94 -16.87
N CYS A 389 -29.06 -3.30 -15.58
CA CYS A 389 -28.03 -4.22 -15.08
C CYS A 389 -28.14 -5.58 -15.77
N PHE A 390 -29.32 -6.20 -15.76
CA PHE A 390 -29.54 -7.49 -16.41
C PHE A 390 -29.19 -7.46 -17.90
N LEU A 391 -29.68 -6.46 -18.64
CA LEU A 391 -29.40 -6.34 -20.08
C LEU A 391 -27.91 -6.19 -20.37
N SER A 392 -27.16 -5.56 -19.45
CA SER A 392 -25.70 -5.44 -19.57
C SER A 392 -25.01 -6.81 -19.48
N HIS A 393 -25.43 -7.68 -18.55
CA HIS A 393 -24.91 -9.05 -18.46
C HIS A 393 -25.39 -9.92 -19.62
N TYR A 394 -26.66 -9.82 -20.00
CA TYR A 394 -27.23 -10.54 -21.15
C TYR A 394 -26.45 -10.27 -22.45
N ASN A 395 -26.09 -9.01 -22.71
CA ASN A 395 -25.27 -8.65 -23.86
C ASN A 395 -23.88 -9.29 -23.84
N ILE A 396 -23.29 -9.47 -22.64
CA ILE A 396 -22.03 -10.18 -22.49
C ILE A 396 -22.20 -11.67 -22.76
N TRP A 397 -23.27 -12.31 -22.27
CA TRP A 397 -23.53 -13.72 -22.56
C TRP A 397 -23.69 -13.96 -24.06
N LYS A 398 -24.42 -13.07 -24.76
CA LYS A 398 -24.49 -13.10 -26.23
C LYS A 398 -23.12 -12.97 -26.85
N GLU A 399 -22.33 -11.98 -26.44
CA GLU A 399 -21.00 -11.77 -27.00
C GLU A 399 -20.07 -12.99 -26.78
N ILE A 400 -20.14 -13.64 -25.61
CA ILE A 400 -19.39 -14.87 -25.30
C ILE A 400 -19.75 -15.98 -26.30
N VAL A 401 -21.05 -16.19 -26.54
CA VAL A 401 -21.54 -17.20 -27.48
C VAL A 401 -21.19 -16.85 -28.92
N ASP A 402 -21.45 -15.62 -29.35
CA ASP A 402 -21.22 -15.14 -30.71
C ASP A 402 -19.73 -15.24 -31.10
N ARG A 403 -18.82 -14.96 -30.15
CA ARG A 403 -17.37 -15.07 -30.35
C ARG A 403 -16.80 -16.46 -30.04
N GLY A 404 -17.59 -17.36 -29.45
CA GLY A 404 -17.13 -18.68 -29.03
C GLY A 404 -16.06 -18.65 -27.94
N LEU A 405 -16.13 -17.70 -27.00
CA LEU A 405 -15.17 -17.58 -25.90
C LEU A 405 -15.38 -18.72 -24.91
N LYS A 406 -14.35 -19.55 -24.70
CA LYS A 406 -14.39 -20.74 -23.82
C LYS A 406 -14.55 -20.34 -22.37
N THR A 407 -13.76 -19.36 -21.92
CA THR A 407 -13.80 -18.85 -20.55
C THR A 407 -13.69 -17.33 -20.55
N SER A 408 -14.50 -16.69 -19.73
CA SER A 408 -14.52 -15.24 -19.60
C SER A 408 -14.71 -14.80 -18.15
N LEU A 409 -14.10 -13.68 -17.79
CA LEU A 409 -14.28 -13.04 -16.50
C LEU A 409 -15.16 -11.80 -16.67
N VAL A 410 -16.21 -11.65 -15.87
CA VAL A 410 -17.09 -10.48 -15.88
C VAL A 410 -16.97 -9.75 -14.56
N LEU A 411 -16.67 -8.45 -14.59
CA LEU A 411 -16.48 -7.58 -13.44
C LEU A 411 -17.39 -6.34 -13.52
N GLU A 412 -18.00 -5.95 -12.40
CA GLU A 412 -18.70 -4.67 -12.27
C GLU A 412 -17.75 -3.51 -11.90
N ASP A 413 -18.21 -2.27 -12.10
CA ASP A 413 -17.42 -1.06 -11.86
C ASP A 413 -17.31 -0.64 -10.38
N ASP A 414 -18.01 -1.29 -9.46
CA ASP A 414 -18.07 -0.94 -8.04
C ASP A 414 -17.44 -1.92 -7.05
N LEU A 415 -16.71 -2.92 -7.57
CA LEU A 415 -15.95 -3.85 -6.72
C LEU A 415 -14.64 -3.26 -6.15
N ARG A 416 -14.06 -4.00 -5.20
CA ARG A 416 -12.72 -3.79 -4.64
C ARG A 416 -11.95 -5.12 -4.67
N PHE A 417 -10.72 -5.09 -5.16
CA PHE A 417 -9.87 -6.27 -5.15
C PHE A 417 -9.27 -6.55 -3.78
N GLU A 418 -9.29 -7.81 -3.39
CA GLU A 418 -8.55 -8.32 -2.22
C GLU A 418 -7.05 -8.42 -2.52
N ILE A 419 -6.24 -8.55 -1.47
CA ILE A 419 -4.80 -8.80 -1.62
C ILE A 419 -4.61 -10.13 -2.34
N PHE A 420 -3.63 -10.19 -3.25
CA PHE A 420 -3.33 -11.37 -4.05
C PHE A 420 -4.46 -11.79 -4.99
N PHE A 421 -5.42 -10.91 -5.32
CA PHE A 421 -6.60 -11.28 -6.13
C PHE A 421 -6.21 -12.01 -7.42
N LYS A 422 -5.36 -11.40 -8.26
CA LYS A 422 -4.95 -11.98 -9.55
C LYS A 422 -4.38 -13.39 -9.39
N ARG A 423 -3.41 -13.55 -8.48
CA ARG A 423 -2.78 -14.83 -8.18
C ARG A 423 -3.76 -15.86 -7.60
N ARG A 424 -4.63 -15.45 -6.67
CA ARG A 424 -5.65 -16.32 -6.08
C ARG A 424 -6.62 -16.83 -7.14
N LEU A 425 -6.99 -15.97 -8.09
CA LEU A 425 -7.85 -16.34 -9.21
C LEU A 425 -7.14 -17.30 -10.17
N GLN A 426 -5.88 -17.04 -10.50
CA GLN A 426 -5.07 -17.94 -11.34
C GLN A 426 -4.87 -19.32 -10.70
N ASN A 427 -4.60 -19.37 -9.39
CA ASN A 427 -4.50 -20.64 -8.66
C ASN A 427 -5.84 -21.39 -8.67
N LEU A 428 -6.95 -20.69 -8.42
CA LEU A 428 -8.28 -21.28 -8.52
C LEU A 428 -8.54 -21.87 -9.92
N MET A 429 -8.20 -21.13 -10.98
CA MET A 429 -8.35 -21.61 -12.35
C MET A 429 -7.51 -22.86 -12.61
N SER A 430 -6.27 -22.89 -12.14
CA SER A 430 -5.39 -24.06 -12.26
C SER A 430 -5.94 -25.28 -11.52
N GLU A 431 -6.50 -25.10 -10.32
CA GLU A 431 -7.12 -26.19 -9.55
C GLU A 431 -8.41 -26.70 -10.22
N VAL A 432 -9.25 -25.78 -10.73
CA VAL A 432 -10.46 -26.11 -11.49
C VAL A 432 -10.14 -26.94 -12.74
N GLU A 433 -9.10 -26.56 -13.48
CA GLU A 433 -8.63 -27.28 -14.66
C GLU A 433 -8.01 -28.63 -14.30
N SER A 434 -7.16 -28.70 -13.27
CA SER A 434 -6.49 -29.95 -12.88
C SER A 434 -7.46 -31.01 -12.36
N GLU A 435 -8.51 -30.60 -11.65
CA GLU A 435 -9.55 -31.50 -11.16
C GLU A 435 -10.61 -31.82 -12.24
N GLY A 436 -10.53 -31.18 -13.41
CA GLY A 436 -11.49 -31.39 -14.50
C GLY A 436 -12.93 -31.05 -14.09
N LEU A 437 -13.10 -30.02 -13.25
CA LEU A 437 -14.43 -29.64 -12.77
C LEU A 437 -15.30 -29.16 -13.94
N ASP A 438 -16.49 -29.75 -14.09
CA ASP A 438 -17.51 -29.25 -15.00
C ASP A 438 -18.25 -28.07 -14.34
N TRP A 439 -18.20 -26.88 -14.95
CA TRP A 439 -18.79 -25.66 -14.40
C TRP A 439 -19.34 -24.74 -15.48
N ASP A 440 -20.45 -24.07 -15.13
CA ASP A 440 -21.09 -23.06 -15.98
C ASP A 440 -20.73 -21.64 -15.55
N LEU A 441 -20.80 -21.38 -14.24
CA LEU A 441 -20.53 -20.07 -13.63
C LEU A 441 -19.85 -20.25 -12.27
N ILE A 442 -18.78 -19.49 -12.02
CA ILE A 442 -18.14 -19.40 -10.71
C ILE A 442 -18.17 -17.95 -10.23
N TYR A 443 -18.82 -17.67 -9.10
CA TYR A 443 -18.80 -16.34 -8.49
C TYR A 443 -17.40 -16.03 -7.92
N ILE A 444 -16.86 -14.85 -8.25
CA ILE A 444 -15.65 -14.31 -7.60
C ILE A 444 -15.93 -13.08 -6.73
N GLY A 445 -17.11 -12.48 -6.86
CA GLY A 445 -17.60 -11.44 -5.96
C GLY A 445 -19.10 -11.56 -5.79
N ARG A 446 -19.55 -11.87 -4.57
CA ARG A 446 -20.97 -11.97 -4.21
C ARG A 446 -21.21 -11.72 -2.73
N LYS A 447 -22.46 -11.44 -2.37
CA LYS A 447 -22.98 -11.44 -1.01
C LYS A 447 -23.80 -12.71 -0.78
N ARG A 448 -23.30 -13.61 0.07
CA ARG A 448 -24.05 -14.76 0.57
C ARG A 448 -25.19 -14.28 1.48
N MET A 449 -26.40 -14.74 1.22
CA MET A 449 -27.58 -14.36 2.02
C MET A 449 -27.87 -15.32 3.17
N GLN A 450 -27.63 -16.61 2.99
CA GLN A 450 -27.84 -17.62 4.03
C GLN A 450 -26.62 -17.72 4.95
N VAL A 451 -26.45 -16.77 5.87
CA VAL A 451 -25.26 -16.69 6.74
C VAL A 451 -25.16 -17.82 7.77
N ASP A 452 -26.29 -18.36 8.22
CA ASP A 452 -26.34 -19.38 9.28
C ASP A 452 -25.98 -20.79 8.78
N ARG A 453 -26.17 -21.06 7.49
CA ARG A 453 -25.90 -22.37 6.88
C ARG A 453 -24.62 -22.35 6.05
N ARG A 454 -23.59 -23.05 6.51
CA ARG A 454 -22.32 -23.18 5.77
C ARG A 454 -22.55 -23.81 4.39
N GLU A 455 -22.03 -23.16 3.36
CA GLU A 455 -22.02 -23.69 1.99
C GLU A 455 -21.06 -24.89 1.89
N LYS A 456 -21.43 -25.84 1.02
CA LYS A 456 -20.66 -27.07 0.83
C LYS A 456 -19.40 -26.76 0.03
N ALA A 457 -18.25 -27.17 0.53
CA ALA A 457 -17.00 -27.05 -0.20
C ALA A 457 -16.98 -27.97 -1.43
N VAL A 458 -16.42 -27.48 -2.53
CA VAL A 458 -16.12 -28.34 -3.68
C VAL A 458 -14.90 -29.20 -3.32
N PRO A 459 -14.97 -30.53 -3.46
CA PRO A 459 -13.83 -31.40 -3.14
C PRO A 459 -12.58 -31.00 -3.91
N ASN A 460 -11.41 -31.14 -3.27
CA ASN A 460 -10.07 -30.92 -3.83
C ASN A 460 -9.73 -29.50 -4.33
N ILE A 461 -10.70 -28.59 -4.43
CA ILE A 461 -10.48 -27.21 -4.87
C ILE A 461 -10.58 -26.26 -3.68
N ARG A 462 -9.50 -25.52 -3.42
CA ARG A 462 -9.38 -24.66 -2.24
C ARG A 462 -10.20 -23.39 -2.43
N ASN A 463 -10.94 -23.03 -1.38
CA ASN A 463 -11.77 -21.81 -1.34
C ASN A 463 -12.88 -21.76 -2.40
N LEU A 464 -13.28 -22.91 -2.97
CA LEU A 464 -14.45 -23.03 -3.83
C LEU A 464 -15.57 -23.75 -3.09
N VAL A 465 -16.80 -23.27 -3.27
CA VAL A 465 -18.01 -23.81 -2.64
C VAL A 465 -19.14 -23.87 -3.66
N GLU A 466 -20.07 -24.80 -3.45
CA GLU A 466 -21.37 -24.78 -4.10
C GLU A 466 -22.15 -23.58 -3.56
N ALA A 467 -22.33 -22.56 -4.39
CA ALA A 467 -22.99 -21.32 -3.99
C ALA A 467 -24.47 -21.57 -3.65
N ASP A 468 -24.94 -20.97 -2.55
CA ASP A 468 -26.37 -20.87 -2.25
C ASP A 468 -26.93 -19.50 -2.72
N TYR A 469 -28.16 -19.18 -2.34
CA TYR A 469 -28.82 -17.92 -2.70
C TYR A 469 -27.96 -16.69 -2.33
N SER A 470 -27.76 -15.82 -3.33
CA SER A 470 -26.74 -14.78 -3.32
C SER A 470 -27.23 -13.48 -3.96
N TYR A 471 -26.72 -12.35 -3.49
CA TYR A 471 -26.89 -11.02 -4.10
C TYR A 471 -25.54 -10.44 -4.53
N TRP A 472 -25.59 -9.27 -5.18
CA TRP A 472 -24.42 -8.49 -5.57
C TRP A 472 -23.54 -9.27 -6.53
N THR A 473 -23.98 -9.40 -7.78
CA THR A 473 -23.20 -10.02 -8.88
C THR A 473 -21.97 -9.16 -9.28
N LEU A 474 -21.11 -8.84 -8.31
CA LEU A 474 -19.93 -7.98 -8.46
C LEU A 474 -18.95 -8.53 -9.51
N GLY A 475 -18.86 -9.86 -9.59
CA GLY A 475 -18.15 -10.53 -10.66
C GLY A 475 -18.28 -12.05 -10.64
N TYR A 476 -18.24 -12.64 -11.83
CA TYR A 476 -18.28 -14.09 -12.05
C TYR A 476 -17.37 -14.50 -13.23
N MET A 477 -16.87 -15.73 -13.17
CA MET A 477 -16.33 -16.44 -14.33
C MET A 477 -17.50 -17.11 -15.05
N MET A 478 -17.44 -17.14 -16.37
CA MET A 478 -18.46 -17.74 -17.23
C MET A 478 -17.78 -18.69 -18.23
N SER A 479 -18.31 -19.90 -18.36
CA SER A 479 -17.94 -20.81 -19.43
C SER A 479 -18.82 -20.59 -20.66
N LEU A 480 -18.35 -20.98 -21.84
CA LEU A 480 -19.16 -20.92 -23.07
C LEU A 480 -20.48 -21.68 -22.92
N GLN A 481 -20.45 -22.84 -22.27
CA GLN A 481 -21.63 -23.66 -22.02
C GLN A 481 -22.60 -22.96 -21.06
N GLY A 482 -22.09 -22.36 -19.99
CA GLY A 482 -22.91 -21.58 -19.06
C GLY A 482 -23.63 -20.43 -19.76
N ALA A 483 -22.92 -19.67 -20.60
CA ALA A 483 -23.52 -18.57 -21.37
C ALA A 483 -24.64 -19.06 -22.30
N LYS A 484 -24.45 -20.20 -22.97
CA LYS A 484 -25.50 -20.82 -23.81
C LYS A 484 -26.73 -21.20 -22.99
N LYS A 485 -26.55 -21.90 -21.86
CA LYS A 485 -27.65 -22.31 -20.97
C LYS A 485 -28.46 -21.11 -20.46
N LEU A 486 -27.80 -20.01 -20.10
CA LEU A 486 -28.48 -18.79 -19.64
C LEU A 486 -29.29 -18.12 -20.76
N LEU A 487 -28.82 -18.17 -22.01
CA LEU A 487 -29.55 -17.62 -23.16
C LEU A 487 -30.72 -18.51 -23.60
N GLU A 488 -30.53 -19.83 -23.58
CA GLU A 488 -31.55 -20.85 -23.90
C GLU A 488 -32.73 -20.83 -22.93
N ALA A 489 -32.54 -20.30 -21.72
CA ALA A 489 -33.63 -20.06 -20.75
C ALA A 489 -34.62 -18.94 -21.18
N GLU A 490 -34.36 -18.28 -22.32
CA GLU A 490 -35.14 -17.17 -22.86
C GLU A 490 -35.42 -16.06 -21.82
N PRO A 491 -34.39 -15.55 -21.12
CA PRO A 491 -34.57 -14.69 -19.95
C PRO A 491 -35.34 -13.40 -20.21
N LEU A 492 -35.34 -12.90 -21.46
CA LEU A 492 -36.05 -11.69 -21.81
C LEU A 492 -37.58 -11.87 -21.73
N SER A 493 -38.11 -13.07 -21.95
CA SER A 493 -39.56 -13.34 -21.90
C SER A 493 -40.08 -13.55 -20.46
N LYS A 494 -39.18 -13.77 -19.50
CA LYS A 494 -39.49 -14.07 -18.08
C LYS A 494 -38.47 -13.39 -17.15
N MET A 495 -38.36 -12.07 -17.28
CA MET A 495 -37.27 -11.32 -16.70
C MET A 495 -37.35 -11.19 -15.18
N LEU A 496 -36.22 -11.42 -14.54
CA LEU A 496 -35.92 -11.20 -13.11
C LEU A 496 -34.66 -10.32 -13.00
N PRO A 497 -34.39 -9.67 -11.85
CA PRO A 497 -33.08 -9.07 -11.61
C PRO A 497 -31.97 -10.13 -11.79
N VAL A 498 -30.79 -9.72 -12.25
CA VAL A 498 -29.69 -10.68 -12.51
C VAL A 498 -29.30 -11.46 -11.24
N ASP A 499 -29.34 -10.78 -10.09
CA ASP A 499 -29.08 -11.33 -8.76
C ASP A 499 -30.09 -12.41 -8.36
N GLU A 500 -31.28 -12.44 -8.96
CA GLU A 500 -32.28 -13.49 -8.71
C GLU A 500 -32.31 -14.54 -9.82
N PHE A 501 -32.17 -14.10 -11.08
CA PHE A 501 -32.14 -14.98 -12.22
C PHE A 501 -31.01 -16.01 -12.11
N LEU A 502 -29.78 -15.57 -11.80
CA LEU A 502 -28.65 -16.48 -11.72
C LEU A 502 -28.86 -17.58 -10.67
N PRO A 503 -29.23 -17.29 -9.40
CA PRO A 503 -29.61 -18.32 -8.42
C PRO A 503 -30.72 -19.27 -8.86
N VAL A 504 -31.78 -18.76 -9.49
CA VAL A 504 -32.89 -19.59 -9.98
C VAL A 504 -32.40 -20.63 -10.98
N MET A 505 -31.44 -20.29 -11.84
CA MET A 505 -30.89 -21.22 -12.84
C MET A 505 -30.15 -22.43 -12.24
N PHE A 506 -29.77 -22.38 -10.96
CA PHE A 506 -29.24 -23.53 -10.22
C PHE A 506 -30.11 -23.93 -9.02
N ASN A 507 -31.43 -23.69 -9.13
CA ASN A 507 -32.46 -24.08 -8.17
C ASN A 507 -32.27 -23.51 -6.75
N LYS A 508 -31.76 -22.27 -6.66
CA LYS A 508 -31.65 -21.52 -5.41
C LYS A 508 -32.53 -20.28 -5.47
N HIS A 509 -33.56 -20.24 -4.65
CA HIS A 509 -34.44 -19.07 -4.51
C HIS A 509 -34.78 -18.86 -3.03
N PRO A 510 -35.22 -17.65 -2.62
CA PRO A 510 -35.46 -17.34 -1.22
C PRO A 510 -36.74 -17.97 -0.65
N VAL A 511 -37.64 -18.45 -1.53
CA VAL A 511 -38.91 -19.10 -1.17
C VAL A 511 -38.75 -20.59 -0.92
#